data_AF-A0A7J2J6N0-F1
#
_entry.id   AF-A0A7J2J6N0-F1
#
_cell.length_a   1.000
_cell.length_b   1.000
_cell.length_c   1.000
_cell.angle_alpha   90.00
_cell.angle_beta   90.00
_cell.angle_gamma   90.00
#
_symmetry.space_group_name_H-M   'P 1'
#
loop_
_entity.id
_entity.type
_entity.pdbx_description
1 polymer ?
#
loop_
_entity_poly.entity_id
_entity_poly.type
_entity_poly.pdbx_seq_one_letter_code
_entity_poly.pdbx_strand_id
1 'polypeptide(L)' 'MVVNEGRGRLFRRKDGKYLIYLPKDLAEDSMFPFKGEESVYVKVSFKLGDDKLIVERWKEKSKK' A
#
# COMPACT_ATOMS: atom_id res chain seq x y z
N MET A 1 -15.97 14.25 -7.17
CA MET A 1 -14.70 14.05 -7.91
C MET A 1 -14.03 12.84 -7.29
N VAL A 2 -13.54 11.89 -8.08
CA VAL A 2 -12.77 10.76 -7.54
C VAL A 2 -11.40 11.29 -7.14
N VAL A 3 -11.04 11.18 -5.85
CA VAL A 3 -9.72 11.58 -5.35
C VAL A 3 -8.79 10.39 -5.49
N ASN A 4 -7.98 10.30 -6.54
CA ASN A 4 -7.07 9.15 -6.78
C ASN A 4 -5.59 9.46 -6.53
N GLU A 5 -5.27 10.68 -6.07
CA GLU A 5 -3.90 11.11 -5.77
C GLU A 5 -3.86 11.83 -4.42
N GLY A 6 -2.74 11.72 -3.70
CA GLY A 6 -2.54 12.37 -2.42
C GLY A 6 -1.10 12.27 -1.94
N ARG A 7 -0.65 13.26 -1.16
CA ARG A 7 0.73 13.30 -0.66
C ARG A 7 0.89 12.44 0.59
N GLY A 8 1.57 11.30 0.44
CA GLY A 8 1.96 10.43 1.55
C GLY A 8 3.33 10.75 2.14
N ARG A 9 3.76 9.92 3.12
CA ARG A 9 5.12 9.98 3.69
C ARG A 9 5.66 8.57 3.92
N LEU A 10 6.89 8.31 3.48
CA LEU A 10 7.65 7.11 3.80
C LEU A 10 8.75 7.46 4.80
N PHE A 11 8.90 6.67 5.87
CA PHE A 11 9.96 6.85 6.85
C PHE A 11 10.41 5.52 7.45
N ARG A 12 11.68 5.48 7.86
CA ARG A 12 12.31 4.34 8.52
C ARG A 12 12.24 4.49 10.02
N ARG A 13 11.72 3.48 10.71
CA ARG A 13 11.69 3.39 12.17
C ARG A 13 12.97 2.79 12.73
N LYS A 14 13.20 2.96 14.03
CA LYS A 14 14.37 2.42 14.75
C LYS A 14 14.43 0.89 14.75
N ASP A 15 13.28 0.23 14.62
CA ASP A 15 13.14 -1.23 14.54
C ASP A 15 13.42 -1.81 13.14
N GLY A 16 13.98 -1.00 12.22
CA GLY A 16 14.31 -1.41 10.86
C GLY A 16 13.11 -1.50 9.91
N LYS A 17 11.89 -1.20 10.38
CA LYS A 17 10.69 -1.24 9.54
C LYS A 17 10.51 0.09 8.80
N TYR A 18 9.99 -0.01 7.58
CA TYR A 18 9.51 1.15 6.81
C TYR A 18 8.00 1.25 6.96
N LEU A 19 7.50 2.47 7.15
CA LEU A 19 6.07 2.77 7.16
C LEU A 19 5.75 3.80 6.10
N ILE A 20 4.61 3.61 5.44
CA ILE A 20 4.02 4.55 4.51
C ILE A 20 2.72 5.07 5.13
N TYR A 21 2.63 6.39 5.32
CA TYR A 21 1.37 7.05 5.62
C TYR A 21 0.68 7.48 4.34
N LEU A 22 -0.58 7.09 4.19
CA LEU A 22 -1.47 7.54 3.13
C LEU A 22 -2.50 8.52 3.71
N PRO A 23 -2.92 9.56 2.97
CA PRO A 23 -4.02 10.42 3.39
C PRO A 23 -5.30 9.61 3.63
N LYS A 24 -6.03 9.92 4.71
CA LYS A 24 -7.28 9.23 5.08
C LYS A 24 -8.33 9.30 3.96
N ASP A 25 -8.54 10.50 3.43
CA ASP A 25 -9.56 10.74 2.39
C ASP A 25 -9.25 9.94 1.11
N LEU A 26 -7.95 9.77 0.81
CA LEU A 26 -7.50 8.91 -0.29
C LEU A 26 -7.81 7.43 0.01
N ALA A 27 -7.77 6.96 1.25
CA ALA A 27 -8.06 5.56 1.57
C ALA A 27 -9.58 5.25 1.63
N GLU A 28 -10.41 6.22 2.01
CA GLU A 28 -11.85 6.00 2.20
C GLU A 28 -12.67 6.27 0.91
N ASP A 29 -12.36 7.34 0.16
CA ASP A 29 -13.22 7.84 -0.92
C ASP A 29 -12.82 7.33 -2.34
N SER A 30 -11.54 7.00 -2.55
CA SER A 30 -10.90 6.91 -3.89
C SER A 30 -11.13 5.67 -4.78
N MET A 31 -12.10 4.79 -4.49
CA MET A 31 -12.02 3.39 -4.94
C MET A 31 -10.72 2.66 -4.50
N PHE A 32 -10.16 3.06 -3.35
CA PHE A 32 -9.01 2.42 -2.73
C PHE A 32 -9.11 0.88 -2.75
N PRO A 33 -8.09 0.16 -3.23
CA PRO A 33 -8.21 -1.28 -3.53
C PRO A 33 -8.27 -2.18 -2.29
N PHE A 34 -8.02 -1.63 -1.09
CA PHE A 34 -8.00 -2.36 0.18
C PHE A 34 -9.12 -1.94 1.16
N LYS A 35 -10.25 -1.42 0.65
CA LYS A 35 -11.40 -1.02 1.48
C LYS A 35 -11.96 -2.17 2.34
N GLY A 36 -12.48 -1.80 3.52
CA GLY A 36 -13.30 -2.66 4.37
C GLY A 36 -12.55 -3.64 5.28
N GLU A 37 -11.22 -3.60 5.28
CA GLU A 37 -10.39 -4.52 6.07
C GLU A 37 -9.60 -3.73 7.11
N GLU A 38 -9.63 -4.16 8.38
CA GLU A 38 -8.78 -3.56 9.42
C GLU A 38 -7.30 -3.88 9.19
N SER A 39 -7.01 -5.03 8.56
CA SER A 39 -5.66 -5.48 8.20
C SER A 39 -5.70 -6.45 7.02
N VAL A 40 -4.81 -6.25 6.03
CA VAL A 40 -4.70 -7.11 4.85
C VAL A 40 -3.23 -7.47 4.59
N TYR A 41 -2.95 -8.74 4.34
CA TYR A 41 -1.61 -9.16 3.88
C TYR A 41 -1.37 -8.67 2.46
N VAL A 42 -0.20 -8.09 2.21
CA VAL A 42 0.16 -7.54 0.90
C VAL A 42 1.51 -8.06 0.42
N LYS A 43 1.63 -8.19 -0.89
CA LYS A 43 2.90 -8.32 -1.58
C LYS A 43 3.39 -6.90 -1.91
N VAL A 44 4.59 -6.57 -1.46
CA VAL A 44 5.27 -5.33 -1.85
C VAL A 44 6.43 -5.68 -2.76
N SER A 45 6.50 -5.06 -3.93
CA SER A 45 7.57 -5.30 -4.90
C SER A 45 7.98 -4.03 -5.63
N PHE A 46 9.18 -4.06 -6.21
CA PHE A 46 9.75 -2.98 -7.00
C PHE A 46 10.73 -3.57 -8.01
N LYS A 47 11.04 -2.81 -9.06
CA LYS A 47 12.09 -3.16 -10.01
C LYS A 47 13.33 -2.33 -9.71
N LEU A 48 14.51 -2.94 -9.79
CA LEU A 48 15.76 -2.21 -9.64
C LEU A 48 15.87 -1.16 -10.76
N GLY A 49 16.16 0.08 -10.38
CA GLY A 49 16.21 1.22 -11.31
C GLY A 49 14.88 1.92 -11.56
N ASP A 50 13.77 1.44 -10.99
CA ASP A 50 12.46 2.10 -11.03
C ASP A 50 12.22 2.92 -9.74
N ASP A 51 11.37 3.94 -9.81
CA ASP A 51 11.04 4.85 -8.70
C ASP A 51 9.69 4.53 -8.04
N LYS A 52 9.10 3.38 -8.38
CA LYS A 52 7.77 2.96 -7.94
C LYS A 52 7.80 1.74 -7.04
N LEU A 53 6.90 1.75 -6.04
CA LEU A 53 6.51 0.57 -5.28
C LEU A 53 5.17 0.07 -5.78
N ILE A 54 5.04 -1.24 -5.94
CA ILE A 54 3.78 -1.91 -6.26
C ILE A 54 3.33 -2.68 -5.03
N VAL A 55 2.09 -2.40 -4.58
CA VAL A 55 1.45 -3.06 -3.44
C VAL A 55 0.21 -3.80 -3.96
N GLU A 56 0.20 -5.12 -3.79
CA GLU A 56 -0.88 -5.99 -4.25
C GLU A 56 -1.40 -6.82 -3.08
N ARG A 57 -2.69 -7.22 -3.12
CA ARG A 57 -3.21 -8.19 -2.14
C ARG A 57 -2.38 -9.47 -2.23
N TRP A 58 -1.93 -9.98 -1.08
CA TRP A 58 -1.23 -11.24 -1.03
C TRP A 58 -2.21 -12.37 -1.32
N LYS A 59 -2.16 -12.94 -2.52
CA LYS A 59 -2.87 -14.17 -2.84
C LYS A 59 -2.03 -15.32 -2.32
N GLU A 60 -2.44 -15.96 -1.23
CA GLU A 60 -1.86 -17.24 -0.86
C GLU A 60 -1.99 -18.17 -2.07
N LYS A 61 -0.86 -18.72 -2.54
CA LYS A 61 -0.92 -19.77 -3.54
C LYS A 61 -1.67 -20.92 -2.88
N SER A 62 -2.90 -21.19 -3.32
CA SER A 62 -3.55 -22.44 -3.02
C SER A 62 -2.58 -23.55 -3.42
N LYS A 63 -2.04 -24.26 -2.42
CA LYS A 63 -1.21 -25.43 -2.66
C LYS A 63 -2.10 -26.43 -3.42
N LYS A 64 -1.90 -26.53 -4.73
CA LYS A 64 -2.30 -27.71 -5.50
C LYS A 64 -1.24 -28.77 -5.32
#